data_AF-A0A2R6DVF0-F1
#
_entry.id   AF-A0A2R6DVF0-F1
#
_cell.length_a   1.000
_cell.length_b   1.000
_cell.length_c   1.000
_cell.angle_alpha   90.00
_cell.angle_beta   90.00
_cell.angle_gamma   90.00
#
_symmetry.space_group_name_H-M   'P 1'
#
loop_
_entity.id
_entity.type
_entity.pdbx_description
1 polymer ?
#
loop_
_entity_poly.entity_id
_entity_poly.type
_entity_poly.pdbx_seq_one_letter_code
_entity_poly.pdbx_strand_id
1 'polypeptide(L)'
;RDIGFTQVVDTGPYQGQESLTNNVVIDARGEAGKLLETYATSDSATRPLGLANELRDSNENAGVIARMGANSEVLDEEYTVGYAPVENHQDWVVVTHGPRSEVFGLVDALSSWGLIVTGVAVLLIGITGSMLGYSTSSAIDRLTSKTEQIRQGNLDVDLSTTRIDNIGQLYAGFADMRDSLKQQIEDAEQSRQEAESARKEAEVARAEAEELATYLQEKAEEYSEIMGQVGAGDLTKRMTQDGEEESMDRIAEEFNDMIGELEKTTGQLKSYVDEVEEAGAEVEDSAGTVREASEQVADSIQKISDDAYDQKERLRRISESMDDVASELEGVASDHEDLSMDDSLSRIQEIAAELGDIAELSGETMAEAQSVAGAAEEQAAELNEVSERAHDLQRYAQPLRDILGRFETEAEHEFVFSVGPTGGAASPGSPPSDDGED
;
A
#
# COMPACT_ATOMS: atom_id res chain seq x y z
N ARG A 1 26.00 86.15 -76.63
CA ARG A 1 25.79 87.25 -75.67
C ARG A 1 27.17 87.64 -75.22
N ASP A 2 27.61 88.87 -75.46
CA ASP A 2 28.90 89.31 -74.92
C ASP A 2 28.81 89.26 -73.40
N ILE A 3 29.57 88.34 -72.80
CA ILE A 3 29.33 87.80 -71.45
C ILE A 3 29.92 88.72 -70.37
N GLY A 4 29.89 90.02 -70.64
CA GLY A 4 30.73 90.99 -70.00
C GLY A 4 31.68 91.65 -70.98
N PHE A 5 32.28 92.74 -70.53
CA PHE A 5 33.21 93.52 -71.32
C PHE A 5 34.32 94.09 -70.44
N THR A 6 35.42 94.48 -71.07
CA THR A 6 36.57 95.05 -70.39
C THR A 6 36.85 96.44 -70.94
N GLN A 7 37.16 97.37 -70.06
CA GLN A 7 37.59 98.71 -70.44
C GLN A 7 38.90 99.02 -69.73
N VAL A 8 39.72 99.85 -70.36
CA VAL A 8 40.84 100.53 -69.70
C VAL A 8 40.47 101.99 -69.62
N VAL A 9 40.51 102.54 -68.42
CA VAL A 9 40.10 103.91 -68.11
C VAL A 9 41.33 104.67 -67.65
N ASP A 10 41.59 105.81 -68.29
CA ASP A 10 42.59 106.77 -67.87
C ASP A 10 41.99 107.70 -66.82
N THR A 11 42.55 107.61 -65.63
CA THR A 11 42.13 108.35 -64.45
C THR A 11 42.94 109.63 -64.23
N GLY A 12 43.85 109.99 -65.14
CA GLY A 12 44.71 111.18 -65.08
C GLY A 12 44.08 112.45 -65.68
N PRO A 13 44.66 113.64 -65.47
CA PRO A 13 44.14 114.90 -65.99
C PRO A 13 44.36 115.06 -67.51
N TYR A 14 43.30 115.37 -68.27
CA TYR A 14 43.37 115.57 -69.72
C TYR A 14 43.86 116.98 -70.09
N GLN A 15 44.69 117.08 -71.15
CA GLN A 15 45.41 118.28 -71.61
C GLN A 15 44.70 119.62 -71.31
N GLY A 16 45.11 120.28 -70.22
CA GLY A 16 44.74 121.66 -69.90
C GLY A 16 43.50 121.86 -69.03
N GLN A 17 42.88 120.80 -68.49
CA GLN A 17 41.74 120.90 -67.57
C GLN A 17 42.09 120.36 -66.17
N GLU A 18 41.85 121.16 -65.12
CA GLU A 18 42.16 120.80 -63.71
C GLU A 18 41.25 119.72 -63.10
N SER A 19 40.33 119.11 -63.87
CA SER A 19 39.43 118.04 -63.39
C SER A 19 39.78 116.68 -64.02
N LEU A 20 39.99 115.68 -63.17
CA LEU A 20 40.10 114.26 -63.57
C LEU A 20 38.82 113.86 -64.29
N THR A 21 38.92 113.34 -65.52
CA THR A 21 37.75 113.08 -66.38
C THR A 21 37.47 111.60 -66.61
N ASN A 22 38.25 110.69 -65.98
CA ASN A 22 38.09 109.22 -66.03
C ASN A 22 37.66 108.72 -67.41
N ASN A 23 38.51 108.95 -68.41
CA ASN A 23 38.15 108.71 -69.80
C ASN A 23 38.49 107.28 -70.20
N VAL A 24 37.58 106.62 -70.92
CA VAL A 24 37.83 105.28 -71.45
C VAL A 24 38.87 105.37 -72.57
N VAL A 25 40.04 104.77 -72.38
CA VAL A 25 41.12 104.73 -73.37
C VAL A 25 41.13 103.45 -74.20
N ILE A 26 40.57 102.37 -73.66
CA ILE A 26 40.33 101.12 -74.39
C ILE A 26 38.95 100.61 -74.00
N ASP A 27 38.16 100.21 -74.98
CA ASP A 27 36.86 99.59 -74.76
C ASP A 27 36.74 98.32 -75.58
N ALA A 28 36.66 97.17 -74.91
CA ALA A 28 36.57 95.86 -75.55
C ALA A 28 35.17 95.53 -76.09
N ARG A 29 34.20 96.47 -76.03
CA ARG A 29 32.85 96.32 -76.61
C ARG A 29 32.79 96.44 -78.14
N GLY A 30 33.92 96.41 -78.84
CA GLY A 30 33.98 96.43 -80.31
C GLY A 30 33.41 97.73 -80.90
N GLU A 31 32.52 97.61 -81.91
CA GLU A 31 31.88 98.77 -82.57
C GLU A 31 30.99 99.62 -81.63
N ALA A 32 30.59 99.08 -80.48
CA ALA A 32 29.85 99.82 -79.45
C ALA A 32 30.76 100.48 -78.40
N GLY A 33 32.08 100.34 -78.53
CA GLY A 33 33.06 100.92 -77.63
C GLY A 33 33.16 102.44 -77.78
N LYS A 34 33.14 103.15 -76.66
CA LYS A 34 33.15 104.61 -76.62
C LYS A 34 34.49 105.12 -76.10
N LEU A 35 35.43 105.33 -77.01
CA LEU A 35 36.76 105.84 -76.68
C LEU A 35 36.71 107.34 -76.39
N LEU A 36 37.49 107.78 -75.39
CA LEU A 36 37.61 109.15 -74.90
C LEU A 36 36.31 109.73 -74.30
N GLU A 37 35.30 108.90 -74.04
CA GLU A 37 34.15 109.28 -73.21
C GLU A 37 34.44 109.01 -71.72
N THR A 38 33.80 109.77 -70.85
CA THR A 38 33.84 109.53 -69.40
C THR A 38 33.25 108.15 -69.09
N TYR A 39 34.00 107.33 -68.36
CA TYR A 39 33.65 105.96 -68.01
C TYR A 39 32.32 105.85 -67.26
N ALA A 40 32.13 106.69 -66.24
CA ALA A 40 30.87 106.87 -65.54
C ALA A 40 30.91 108.19 -64.76
N THR A 41 29.76 108.81 -64.57
CA THR A 41 29.59 110.05 -63.79
C THR A 41 29.18 109.76 -62.34
N SER A 42 28.61 108.59 -62.07
CA SER A 42 28.21 108.18 -60.71
C SER A 42 29.40 107.73 -59.87
N ASP A 43 29.55 108.29 -58.66
CA ASP A 43 30.55 107.88 -57.66
C ASP A 43 30.54 106.38 -57.37
N SER A 44 29.35 105.76 -57.38
CA SER A 44 29.22 104.32 -57.17
C SER A 44 29.80 103.49 -58.31
N ALA A 45 29.73 103.99 -59.56
CA ALA A 45 30.20 103.29 -60.75
C ALA A 45 31.70 103.50 -60.97
N THR A 46 32.24 104.66 -60.59
CA THR A 46 33.68 104.97 -60.64
C THR A 46 34.46 104.39 -59.45
N ARG A 47 33.77 103.92 -58.39
CA ARG A 47 34.38 103.25 -57.23
C ARG A 47 35.46 102.20 -57.57
N PRO A 48 35.29 101.31 -58.57
CA PRO A 48 36.33 100.34 -58.94
C PRO A 48 37.62 101.01 -59.42
N LEU A 49 37.53 102.18 -60.05
CA LEU A 49 38.69 102.94 -60.50
C LEU A 49 39.49 103.51 -59.32
N GLY A 50 38.79 104.08 -58.34
CA GLY A 50 39.40 104.55 -57.10
C GLY A 50 40.09 103.43 -56.34
N LEU A 51 39.40 102.29 -56.17
CA LEU A 51 39.98 101.11 -55.53
C LEU A 51 41.18 100.57 -56.31
N ALA A 52 41.13 100.53 -57.64
CA ALA A 52 42.28 100.11 -58.43
C ALA A 52 43.49 101.04 -58.30
N ASN A 53 43.26 102.35 -58.13
CA ASN A 53 44.35 103.29 -57.88
C ASN A 53 44.94 103.14 -56.48
N GLU A 54 44.12 102.86 -55.46
CA GLU A 54 44.61 102.49 -54.13
C GLU A 54 45.47 101.21 -54.16
N LEU A 55 45.16 100.28 -55.07
CA LEU A 55 45.94 99.05 -55.23
C LEU A 55 47.38 99.30 -55.71
N ARG A 56 47.68 100.44 -56.35
CA ARG A 56 49.04 100.75 -56.86
C ARG A 56 50.08 100.85 -55.75
N ASP A 57 49.67 101.30 -54.57
CA ASP A 57 50.52 101.39 -53.38
C ASP A 57 50.34 100.17 -52.45
N SER A 58 49.57 99.17 -52.89
CA SER A 58 49.26 97.95 -52.13
C SER A 58 50.05 96.75 -52.64
N ASN A 59 49.99 95.64 -51.91
CA ASN A 59 50.57 94.35 -52.31
C ASN A 59 49.61 93.47 -53.14
N GLU A 60 48.42 94.00 -53.46
CA GLU A 60 47.38 93.32 -54.23
C GLU A 60 47.30 93.88 -55.65
N ASN A 61 47.25 92.99 -56.65
CA ASN A 61 47.34 93.41 -58.06
C ASN A 61 45.97 93.60 -58.73
N ALA A 62 44.89 93.08 -58.13
CA ALA A 62 43.54 93.17 -58.66
C ALA A 62 42.51 92.92 -57.55
N GLY A 63 41.30 93.48 -57.71
CA GLY A 63 40.16 93.25 -56.83
C GLY A 63 38.88 92.93 -57.61
N VAL A 64 37.88 92.42 -56.91
CA VAL A 64 36.54 92.16 -57.47
C VAL A 64 35.47 92.69 -56.54
N ILE A 65 34.50 93.43 -57.09
CA ILE A 65 33.26 93.79 -56.41
C ILE A 65 32.19 92.83 -56.90
N ALA A 66 31.79 91.89 -56.05
CA ALA A 66 30.83 90.84 -56.38
C ALA A 66 29.41 91.37 -56.67
N ARG A 67 29.09 92.60 -56.27
CA ARG A 67 27.79 93.21 -56.47
C ARG A 67 27.91 94.73 -56.64
N MET A 68 27.72 95.17 -57.86
CA MET A 68 27.45 96.55 -58.25
C MET A 68 25.97 96.67 -58.62
N GLY A 69 25.33 97.77 -58.23
CA GLY A 69 23.96 98.05 -58.65
C GLY A 69 23.91 98.37 -60.14
N ALA A 70 22.73 98.18 -60.75
CA ALA A 70 22.48 98.57 -62.13
C ALA A 70 22.83 100.06 -62.35
N ASN A 71 23.61 100.33 -63.39
CA ASN A 71 24.03 101.67 -63.77
C ASN A 71 24.04 101.78 -65.30
N SER A 72 23.24 102.68 -65.85
CA SER A 72 23.03 102.79 -67.30
C SER A 72 24.24 103.24 -68.11
N GLU A 73 25.27 103.78 -67.48
CA GLU A 73 26.52 104.13 -68.14
C GLU A 73 27.45 102.91 -68.28
N VAL A 74 27.27 101.90 -67.41
CA VAL A 74 28.12 100.70 -67.34
C VAL A 74 27.34 99.44 -67.75
N LEU A 75 26.35 99.02 -66.95
CA LEU A 75 25.48 97.85 -67.16
C LEU A 75 24.13 98.10 -66.49
N ASP A 76 23.04 98.01 -67.26
CA ASP A 76 21.64 98.23 -66.81
C ASP A 76 21.07 97.14 -65.86
N GLU A 77 21.90 96.23 -65.35
CA GLU A 77 21.52 95.17 -64.41
C GLU A 77 22.55 95.03 -63.29
N GLU A 78 22.26 94.27 -62.22
CA GLU A 78 23.29 94.00 -61.20
C GLU A 78 24.48 93.29 -61.85
N TYR A 79 25.67 93.87 -61.72
CA TYR A 79 26.89 93.34 -62.32
C TYR A 79 27.98 93.10 -61.28
N THR A 80 28.93 92.26 -61.66
CA THR A 80 30.20 92.09 -60.97
C THR A 80 31.27 92.84 -61.74
N VAL A 81 32.16 93.54 -61.04
CA VAL A 81 33.29 94.22 -61.68
C VAL A 81 34.60 93.78 -61.06
N GLY A 82 35.52 93.28 -61.89
CA GLY A 82 36.93 93.11 -61.56
C GLY A 82 37.70 94.36 -61.95
N TYR A 83 38.68 94.77 -61.15
CA TYR A 83 39.46 95.98 -61.39
C TYR A 83 40.93 95.76 -61.06
N ALA A 84 41.83 96.35 -61.85
CA ALA A 84 43.28 96.25 -61.67
C ALA A 84 44.01 97.47 -62.27
N PRO A 85 45.02 98.05 -61.61
CA PRO A 85 45.86 99.09 -62.21
C PRO A 85 46.77 98.53 -63.31
N VAL A 86 47.07 99.33 -64.34
CA VAL A 86 48.01 98.97 -65.41
C VAL A 86 49.45 99.28 -64.99
N GLU A 87 50.34 98.30 -65.09
CA GLU A 87 51.78 98.46 -64.81
C GLU A 87 52.45 99.36 -65.87
N ASN A 88 53.31 100.29 -65.45
CA ASN A 88 54.04 101.30 -66.25
C ASN A 88 53.25 102.50 -66.79
N HIS A 89 51.94 102.58 -66.54
CA HIS A 89 51.14 103.81 -66.73
C HIS A 89 50.52 104.21 -65.39
N GLN A 90 50.86 105.39 -64.85
CA GLN A 90 50.41 105.79 -63.52
C GLN A 90 48.91 106.06 -63.41
N ASP A 91 48.23 106.24 -64.55
CA ASP A 91 46.85 106.71 -64.57
C ASP A 91 45.84 105.69 -65.11
N TRP A 92 46.27 104.56 -65.66
CA TRP A 92 45.37 103.63 -66.36
C TRP A 92 44.87 102.47 -65.48
N VAL A 93 43.56 102.22 -65.48
CA VAL A 93 42.91 101.13 -64.73
C VAL A 93 42.15 100.23 -65.69
N VAL A 94 42.37 98.92 -65.62
CA VAL A 94 41.55 97.92 -66.28
C VAL A 94 40.36 97.58 -65.40
N VAL A 95 39.16 97.65 -65.96
CA VAL A 95 37.91 97.19 -65.34
C VAL A 95 37.23 96.18 -66.25
N THR A 96 36.78 95.07 -65.69
CA THR A 96 36.04 94.04 -66.40
C THR A 96 34.70 93.82 -65.73
N HIS A 97 33.62 93.87 -66.51
CA HIS A 97 32.26 93.80 -66.01
C HIS A 97 31.58 92.56 -66.52
N GLY A 98 30.71 91.95 -65.73
CA GLY A 98 29.84 90.85 -66.16
C GLY A 98 28.55 90.81 -65.34
N PRO A 99 27.38 90.49 -65.94
CA PRO A 99 26.12 90.37 -65.20
C PRO A 99 26.24 89.39 -64.02
N ARG A 100 25.75 89.77 -62.83
CA ARG A 100 25.82 88.91 -61.63
C ARG A 100 25.04 87.61 -61.83
N SER A 101 23.94 87.68 -62.58
CA SER A 101 23.13 86.54 -63.00
C SER A 101 23.93 85.48 -63.78
N GLU A 102 24.95 85.89 -64.53
CA GLU A 102 25.83 84.98 -65.27
C GLU A 102 27.02 84.53 -64.43
N VAL A 103 27.63 85.44 -63.64
CA VAL A 103 28.79 85.11 -62.79
C VAL A 103 28.42 84.20 -61.62
N PHE A 104 27.23 84.35 -61.03
CA PHE A 104 26.78 83.60 -59.84
C PHE A 104 25.48 82.78 -60.03
N GLY A 105 24.92 82.71 -61.25
CA GLY A 105 23.64 82.03 -61.50
C GLY A 105 23.58 80.56 -61.07
N LEU A 106 24.71 79.84 -61.15
CA LEU A 106 24.79 78.44 -60.70
C LEU A 106 24.60 78.31 -59.18
N VAL A 107 25.15 79.24 -58.40
CA VAL A 107 25.09 79.19 -56.92
C VAL A 107 23.66 79.43 -56.43
N ASP A 108 22.95 80.40 -57.02
CA ASP A 108 21.57 80.69 -56.68
C ASP A 108 20.62 79.53 -57.06
N ALA A 109 20.89 78.87 -58.19
CA ALA A 109 20.16 77.67 -58.60
C ALA A 109 20.35 76.51 -57.60
N LEU A 110 21.59 76.28 -57.15
CA LEU A 110 21.89 75.20 -56.18
C LEU A 110 21.25 75.46 -54.80
N SER A 111 21.23 76.70 -54.33
CA SER A 111 20.63 77.03 -53.02
C SER A 111 19.12 76.78 -52.98
N SER A 112 18.40 77.08 -54.08
CA SER A 112 16.94 76.97 -54.12
C SER A 112 16.45 75.51 -54.22
N TRP A 113 17.12 74.69 -55.05
CA TRP A 113 16.76 73.27 -55.18
C TRP A 113 17.14 72.46 -53.94
N GLY A 114 18.21 72.83 -53.23
CA GLY A 114 18.63 72.17 -51.99
C GLY A 114 17.54 72.15 -50.91
N LEU A 115 16.86 73.28 -50.67
CA LEU A 115 15.81 73.39 -49.64
C LEU A 115 14.60 72.49 -49.91
N ILE A 116 14.17 72.37 -51.18
CA ILE A 116 13.03 71.53 -51.56
C ILE A 116 13.36 70.05 -51.29
N VAL A 117 14.55 69.61 -51.68
CA VAL A 117 15.00 68.22 -51.48
C VAL A 117 15.05 67.89 -49.98
N THR A 118 15.57 68.79 -49.15
CA THR A 118 15.58 68.60 -47.68
C THR A 118 14.18 68.54 -47.10
N GLY A 119 13.26 69.41 -47.53
CA GLY A 119 11.86 69.38 -47.07
C GLY A 119 11.14 68.07 -47.40
N VAL A 120 11.33 67.55 -48.62
CA VAL A 120 10.79 66.25 -49.04
C VAL A 120 11.39 65.10 -48.21
N ALA A 121 12.70 65.13 -47.95
CA ALA A 121 13.36 64.11 -47.13
C ALA A 121 12.80 64.08 -45.70
N VAL A 122 12.60 65.23 -45.05
CA VAL A 122 12.01 65.31 -43.70
C VAL A 122 10.58 64.79 -43.69
N LEU A 123 9.78 65.13 -44.71
CA LEU A 123 8.39 64.68 -44.81
C LEU A 123 8.29 63.17 -45.01
N LEU A 124 9.16 62.57 -45.84
CA LEU A 124 9.24 61.12 -45.99
C LEU A 124 9.62 60.42 -44.68
N ILE A 125 10.62 60.94 -43.97
CA ILE A 125 11.01 60.40 -42.65
C ILE A 125 9.83 60.45 -41.67
N GLY A 126 9.09 61.56 -41.65
CA GLY A 126 7.90 61.71 -40.80
C GLY A 126 6.80 60.71 -41.14
N ILE A 127 6.50 60.50 -42.43
CA ILE A 127 5.48 59.53 -42.87
C ILE A 127 5.90 58.11 -42.52
N THR A 128 7.14 57.72 -42.83
CA THR A 128 7.66 56.37 -42.52
C THR A 128 7.67 56.12 -41.01
N GLY A 129 8.13 57.11 -40.22
CA GLY A 129 8.11 57.03 -38.76
C GLY A 129 6.70 56.89 -38.19
N SER A 130 5.74 57.65 -38.71
CA SER A 130 4.34 57.61 -38.30
C SER A 130 3.69 56.25 -38.65
N MET A 131 3.88 55.75 -39.87
CA MET A 131 3.32 54.47 -40.30
C MET A 131 3.86 53.28 -39.48
N LEU A 132 5.16 53.25 -39.21
CA LEU A 132 5.78 52.23 -38.36
C LEU A 132 5.37 52.39 -36.89
N GLY A 133 5.29 53.63 -36.40
CA GLY A 133 4.92 53.95 -35.02
C GLY A 133 3.50 53.53 -34.69
N TYR A 134 2.52 53.93 -35.51
CA TYR A 134 1.12 53.59 -35.28
C TYR A 134 0.84 52.09 -35.38
N SER A 135 1.39 51.42 -36.39
CA SER A 135 1.18 49.97 -36.58
C SER A 135 1.86 49.12 -35.51
N THR A 136 3.03 49.53 -35.03
CA THR A 136 3.79 48.79 -34.00
C THR A 136 3.24 49.05 -32.60
N SER A 137 2.97 50.30 -32.23
CA SER A 137 2.41 50.65 -30.90
C SER A 137 1.07 49.96 -30.68
N SER A 138 0.15 50.05 -31.65
CA SER A 138 -1.19 49.44 -31.54
C SER A 138 -1.15 47.92 -31.39
N ALA A 139 -0.19 47.24 -32.02
CA ALA A 139 -0.03 45.79 -31.87
C ALA A 139 0.54 45.42 -30.49
N ILE A 140 1.50 46.19 -29.97
CA ILE A 140 2.07 45.98 -28.64
C ILE A 140 1.03 46.26 -27.55
N ASP A 141 0.25 47.33 -27.66
CA ASP A 141 -0.79 47.68 -26.68
C ASP A 141 -1.88 46.59 -26.60
N ARG A 142 -2.30 46.06 -27.76
CA ARG A 142 -3.27 44.95 -27.83
C ARG A 142 -2.70 43.68 -27.23
N LEU A 143 -1.44 43.33 -27.52
CA LEU A 143 -0.79 42.18 -26.93
C LEU A 143 -0.69 42.34 -25.41
N THR A 144 -0.25 43.50 -24.93
CA THR A 144 -0.15 43.83 -23.51
C THR A 144 -1.50 43.68 -22.81
N SER A 145 -2.58 44.19 -23.40
CA SER A 145 -3.93 44.05 -22.84
C SER A 145 -4.41 42.58 -22.79
N LYS A 146 -4.05 41.76 -23.77
CA LYS A 146 -4.39 40.32 -23.79
C LYS A 146 -3.56 39.54 -22.76
N THR A 147 -2.27 39.83 -22.65
CA THR A 147 -1.41 39.26 -21.60
C THR A 147 -1.88 39.65 -20.20
N GLU A 148 -2.39 40.86 -20.02
CA GLU A 148 -2.97 41.30 -18.74
C GLU A 148 -4.23 40.50 -18.38
N GLN A 149 -5.07 40.13 -19.36
CA GLN A 149 -6.22 39.25 -19.11
C GLN A 149 -5.79 37.83 -18.71
N ILE A 150 -4.74 37.30 -19.35
CA ILE A 150 -4.12 36.01 -18.97
C ILE A 150 -3.61 36.06 -17.54
N ARG A 151 -2.94 37.15 -17.14
CA ARG A 151 -2.48 37.39 -15.76
C ARG A 151 -3.63 37.42 -14.75
N GLN A 152 -4.81 37.89 -15.17
CA GLN A 152 -6.03 37.91 -14.35
C GLN A 152 -6.78 36.57 -14.33
N GLY A 153 -6.24 35.53 -14.98
CA GLY A 153 -6.81 34.18 -14.97
C GLY A 153 -7.71 33.85 -16.16
N ASN A 154 -7.86 34.77 -17.13
CA ASN A 154 -8.59 34.47 -18.36
C ASN A 154 -7.64 33.86 -19.41
N LEU A 155 -7.64 32.52 -19.51
CA LEU A 155 -6.82 31.77 -20.46
C LEU A 155 -7.51 31.49 -21.80
N ASP A 156 -8.75 31.93 -22.00
CA ASP A 156 -9.49 31.76 -23.26
C ASP A 156 -9.35 32.99 -24.19
N VAL A 157 -8.38 33.85 -23.91
CA VAL A 157 -8.09 35.04 -24.72
C VAL A 157 -7.44 34.62 -26.03
N ASP A 158 -8.04 34.99 -27.17
CA ASP A 158 -7.45 34.74 -28.49
C ASP A 158 -6.17 35.55 -28.72
N LEU A 159 -5.04 34.90 -28.96
CA LEU A 159 -3.74 35.53 -29.25
C LEU A 159 -3.36 35.39 -30.74
N SER A 160 -4.33 35.23 -31.64
CA SER A 160 -4.08 35.18 -33.08
C SER A 160 -3.69 36.54 -33.67
N THR A 161 -2.78 36.53 -34.63
CA THR A 161 -2.39 37.69 -35.44
C THR A 161 -2.01 37.25 -36.85
N THR A 162 -2.31 38.09 -37.85
CA THR A 162 -1.92 37.88 -39.25
C THR A 162 -0.51 38.41 -39.55
N ARG A 163 0.14 39.02 -38.57
CA ARG A 163 1.46 39.67 -38.71
C ARG A 163 2.58 38.63 -38.69
N ILE A 164 3.52 38.74 -39.63
CA ILE A 164 4.61 37.75 -39.84
C ILE A 164 6.00 38.24 -39.40
N ASP A 165 6.08 39.37 -38.71
CA ASP A 165 7.34 39.93 -38.22
C ASP A 165 7.62 39.54 -36.76
N ASN A 166 8.62 40.18 -36.14
CA ASN A 166 9.00 39.94 -34.75
C ASN A 166 7.84 40.15 -33.76
N ILE A 167 6.87 41.02 -34.07
CA ILE A 167 5.69 41.19 -33.22
C ILE A 167 4.75 39.99 -33.36
N GLY A 168 4.63 39.44 -34.57
CA GLY A 168 3.96 38.15 -34.80
C GLY A 168 4.57 37.02 -33.97
N GLN A 169 5.89 36.95 -33.89
CA GLN A 169 6.59 35.96 -33.05
C GLN A 169 6.30 36.16 -31.55
N LEU A 170 6.19 37.41 -31.07
CA LEU A 170 5.79 37.67 -29.69
C LEU A 170 4.38 37.13 -29.41
N TYR A 171 3.41 37.37 -30.30
CA TYR A 171 2.06 36.81 -30.17
C TYR A 171 2.08 35.27 -30.09
N ALA A 172 2.88 34.61 -30.93
CA ALA A 172 3.05 33.16 -30.90
C ALA A 172 3.65 32.68 -29.56
N GLY A 173 4.75 33.30 -29.10
CA GLY A 173 5.36 32.92 -27.83
C GLY A 173 4.46 33.14 -26.61
N PHE A 174 3.66 34.20 -26.59
CA PHE A 174 2.65 34.41 -25.54
C PHE A 174 1.48 33.41 -25.64
N ALA A 175 1.11 32.98 -26.85
CA ALA A 175 0.10 31.94 -27.04
C ALA A 175 0.59 30.60 -26.50
N ASP A 176 1.82 30.22 -26.80
CA ASP A 176 2.44 28.98 -26.29
C ASP A 176 2.52 29.00 -24.76
N MET A 177 2.87 30.14 -24.15
CA MET A 177 2.90 30.29 -22.68
C MET A 177 1.49 30.16 -22.08
N ARG A 178 0.48 30.80 -22.66
CA ARG A 178 -0.93 30.68 -22.22
C ARG A 178 -1.40 29.23 -22.30
N ASP A 179 -1.09 28.55 -23.40
CA ASP A 179 -1.52 27.16 -23.63
C ASP A 179 -0.81 26.20 -22.68
N SER A 180 0.48 26.41 -22.43
CA SER A 180 1.23 25.65 -21.42
C SER A 180 0.69 25.88 -20.01
N LEU A 181 0.35 27.12 -19.66
CA LEU A 181 -0.28 27.44 -18.37
C LEU A 181 -1.67 26.80 -18.24
N LYS A 182 -2.48 26.83 -19.31
CA LYS A 182 -3.81 26.19 -19.35
C LYS A 182 -3.69 24.68 -19.11
N GLN A 183 -2.80 24.02 -19.85
CA GLN A 183 -2.52 22.60 -19.67
C GLN A 183 -2.05 22.28 -18.25
N GLN A 184 -1.12 23.08 -17.70
CA GLN A 184 -0.61 22.86 -16.35
C GLN A 184 -1.70 23.00 -15.28
N ILE A 185 -2.65 23.93 -15.46
CA ILE A 185 -3.78 24.07 -14.55
C ILE A 185 -4.73 22.86 -14.66
N GLU A 186 -5.05 22.44 -15.88
CA GLU A 186 -5.88 21.25 -16.12
C GLU A 186 -5.23 19.98 -15.51
N ASP A 187 -3.94 19.77 -15.74
CA ASP A 187 -3.17 18.65 -15.18
C ASP A 187 -3.14 18.70 -13.63
N ALA A 188 -2.97 19.89 -13.05
CA ALA A 188 -2.94 20.08 -11.60
C ALA A 188 -4.33 19.84 -10.97
N GLU A 189 -5.41 20.27 -11.63
CA GLU A 189 -6.78 20.02 -11.18
C GLU A 189 -7.13 18.53 -11.24
N GLN A 190 -6.77 17.85 -12.33
CA GLN A 190 -6.94 16.41 -12.46
C GLN A 190 -6.15 15.67 -11.37
N SER A 191 -4.86 15.98 -11.21
CA SER A 191 -4.01 15.37 -10.18
C SER A 191 -4.58 15.58 -8.77
N ARG A 192 -5.16 16.76 -8.48
CA ARG A 192 -5.82 17.03 -7.20
C ARG A 192 -7.07 16.16 -7.01
N GLN A 193 -7.91 16.02 -8.04
CA GLN A 193 -9.12 15.19 -7.98
C GLN A 193 -8.79 13.71 -7.77
N GLU A 194 -7.77 13.20 -8.47
CA GLU A 194 -7.27 11.83 -8.30
C GLU A 194 -6.73 11.61 -6.88
N ALA A 195 -5.91 12.54 -6.37
CA ALA A 195 -5.38 12.48 -5.01
C ALA A 195 -6.48 12.56 -3.94
N GLU A 196 -7.51 13.40 -4.14
CA GLU A 196 -8.67 13.47 -3.23
C GLU A 196 -9.49 12.18 -3.23
N SER A 197 -9.67 11.56 -4.40
CA SER A 197 -10.41 10.29 -4.53
C SER A 197 -9.65 9.14 -3.87
N ALA A 198 -8.36 9.01 -4.16
CA ALA A 198 -7.48 8.02 -3.54
C ALA A 198 -7.40 8.20 -2.01
N ARG A 199 -7.37 9.45 -1.52
CA ARG A 199 -7.40 9.73 -0.08
C ARG A 199 -8.70 9.28 0.58
N LYS A 200 -9.85 9.52 -0.05
CA LYS A 200 -11.16 9.08 0.47
C LYS A 200 -11.25 7.55 0.51
N GLU A 201 -10.82 6.87 -0.54
CA GLU A 201 -10.79 5.41 -0.59
C GLU A 201 -9.88 4.83 0.50
N ALA A 202 -8.68 5.40 0.68
CA ALA A 202 -7.77 4.99 1.73
C ALA A 202 -8.32 5.26 3.15
N GLU A 203 -9.09 6.33 3.35
CA GLU A 203 -9.73 6.64 4.62
C GLU A 203 -10.84 5.63 4.96
N VAL A 204 -11.66 5.26 3.98
CA VAL A 204 -12.69 4.21 4.13
C VAL A 204 -12.05 2.86 4.42
N ALA A 205 -11.09 2.43 3.60
CA ALA A 205 -10.40 1.15 3.79
C ALA A 205 -9.68 1.07 5.15
N ARG A 206 -9.12 2.19 5.62
CA ARG A 206 -8.51 2.27 6.95
C ARG A 206 -9.54 2.17 8.06
N ALA A 207 -10.69 2.84 7.93
CA ALA A 207 -11.77 2.75 8.91
C ALA A 207 -12.31 1.32 9.01
N GLU A 208 -12.56 0.66 7.87
CA GLU A 208 -12.99 -0.74 7.81
C GLU A 208 -11.95 -1.68 8.43
N ALA A 209 -10.66 -1.45 8.18
CA ALA A 209 -9.60 -2.24 8.78
C ALA A 209 -9.46 -2.03 10.31
N GLU A 210 -9.67 -0.80 10.80
CA GLU A 210 -9.67 -0.49 12.23
C GLU A 210 -10.88 -1.12 12.94
N GLU A 211 -12.06 -1.09 12.31
CA GLU A 211 -13.28 -1.76 12.80
C GLU A 211 -13.10 -3.27 12.87
N LEU A 212 -12.65 -3.90 11.78
CA LEU A 212 -12.37 -5.33 11.74
C LEU A 212 -11.31 -5.73 12.78
N ALA A 213 -10.23 -4.96 12.92
CA ALA A 213 -9.20 -5.25 13.91
C ALA A 213 -9.75 -5.20 15.35
N THR A 214 -10.62 -4.24 15.63
CA THR A 214 -11.27 -4.11 16.94
C THR A 214 -12.20 -5.29 17.20
N TYR A 215 -13.03 -5.65 16.22
CA TYR A 215 -13.91 -6.81 16.27
C TYR A 215 -13.12 -8.11 16.53
N LEU A 216 -12.05 -8.36 15.77
CA LEU A 216 -11.23 -9.56 15.94
C LEU A 216 -10.54 -9.61 17.32
N GLN A 217 -10.16 -8.46 17.88
CA GLN A 217 -9.60 -8.39 19.22
C GLN A 217 -10.65 -8.71 20.29
N GLU A 218 -11.84 -8.12 20.21
CA GLU A 218 -12.93 -8.37 21.15
C GLU A 218 -13.34 -9.85 21.12
N LYS A 219 -13.48 -10.44 19.92
CA LYS A 219 -13.75 -11.86 19.77
C LYS A 219 -12.65 -12.75 20.31
N ALA A 220 -11.39 -12.40 20.11
CA ALA A 220 -10.27 -13.15 20.66
C ALA A 220 -10.26 -13.12 22.20
N GLU A 221 -10.62 -11.97 22.81
CA GLU A 221 -10.76 -11.85 24.27
C GLU A 221 -11.94 -12.68 24.80
N GLU A 222 -13.10 -12.61 24.15
CA GLU A 222 -14.27 -13.44 24.46
C GLU A 222 -13.93 -14.94 24.39
N TYR A 223 -13.30 -15.37 23.30
CA TYR A 223 -12.91 -16.76 23.12
C TYR A 223 -11.86 -17.19 24.14
N SER A 224 -10.90 -16.33 24.46
CA SER A 224 -9.90 -16.60 25.50
C SER A 224 -10.54 -16.79 26.88
N GLU A 225 -11.58 -16.01 27.21
CA GLU A 225 -12.30 -16.15 28.46
C GLU A 225 -13.05 -17.49 28.53
N ILE A 226 -13.76 -17.84 27.46
CA ILE A 226 -14.46 -19.13 27.32
C ILE A 226 -13.49 -20.30 27.43
N MET A 227 -12.36 -20.25 26.71
CA MET A 227 -11.30 -21.27 26.80
C MET A 227 -10.73 -21.38 28.21
N GLY A 228 -10.60 -20.26 28.94
CA GLY A 228 -10.18 -20.24 30.33
C GLY A 228 -11.17 -20.95 31.26
N GLN A 229 -12.48 -20.74 31.06
CA GLN A 229 -13.54 -21.40 31.84
C GLN A 229 -13.56 -22.92 31.56
N VAL A 230 -13.49 -23.31 30.28
CA VAL A 230 -13.37 -24.72 29.88
C VAL A 230 -12.11 -25.37 30.48
N GLY A 231 -10.97 -24.69 30.41
CA GLY A 231 -9.72 -25.18 30.99
C GLY A 231 -9.77 -25.34 32.52
N ALA A 232 -10.67 -24.62 33.19
CA ALA A 232 -10.95 -24.77 34.61
C ALA A 232 -11.93 -25.91 34.94
N GLY A 233 -12.54 -26.53 33.92
CA GLY A 233 -13.44 -27.67 34.05
C GLY A 233 -14.90 -27.39 33.68
N ASP A 234 -15.27 -26.17 33.31
CA ASP A 234 -16.64 -25.85 32.89
C ASP A 234 -16.84 -26.17 31.40
N LEU A 235 -17.24 -27.41 31.11
CA LEU A 235 -17.48 -27.90 29.75
C LEU A 235 -18.87 -27.50 29.23
N THR A 236 -19.67 -26.74 29.99
CA THR A 236 -20.97 -26.22 29.53
C THR A 236 -20.83 -25.03 28.58
N LYS A 237 -19.65 -24.40 28.57
CA LYS A 237 -19.40 -23.20 27.77
C LYS A 237 -19.36 -23.51 26.28
N ARG A 238 -19.92 -22.58 25.51
CA ARG A 238 -19.94 -22.61 24.05
C ARG A 238 -19.58 -21.24 23.50
N MET A 239 -18.87 -21.23 22.40
CA MET A 239 -18.62 -20.03 21.61
C MET A 239 -19.82 -19.75 20.70
N THR A 240 -20.27 -18.50 20.64
CA THR A 240 -21.38 -18.10 19.77
C THR A 240 -20.88 -17.62 18.42
N GLN A 241 -21.58 -18.04 17.37
CA GLN A 241 -21.39 -17.56 16.00
C GLN A 241 -22.33 -16.40 15.75
N ASP A 242 -21.83 -15.32 15.14
CA ASP A 242 -22.63 -14.13 14.82
C ASP A 242 -22.70 -13.83 13.31
N GLY A 243 -21.92 -14.54 12.49
CA GLY A 243 -21.94 -14.37 11.04
C GLY A 243 -21.13 -13.18 10.53
N GLU A 244 -20.40 -12.47 11.39
CA GLU A 244 -19.64 -11.29 10.99
C GLU A 244 -18.30 -11.64 10.33
N GLU A 245 -17.65 -12.73 10.75
CA GLU A 245 -16.39 -13.21 10.16
C GLU A 245 -16.33 -14.74 10.09
N GLU A 246 -16.29 -15.29 8.88
CA GLU A 246 -16.31 -16.74 8.62
C GLU A 246 -15.17 -17.49 9.35
N SER A 247 -14.00 -16.85 9.45
CA SER A 247 -12.84 -17.43 10.14
C SER A 247 -13.10 -17.64 11.63
N MET A 248 -13.78 -16.69 12.29
CA MET A 248 -14.10 -16.75 13.71
C MET A 248 -15.25 -17.70 13.99
N ASP A 249 -16.26 -17.74 13.11
CA ASP A 249 -17.38 -18.67 13.22
C ASP A 249 -16.92 -20.13 13.09
N ARG A 250 -15.97 -20.40 12.18
CA ARG A 250 -15.38 -21.73 12.04
C ARG A 250 -14.61 -22.15 13.29
N ILE A 251 -13.87 -21.23 13.92
CA ILE A 251 -13.17 -21.52 15.18
C ILE A 251 -14.18 -21.86 16.28
N ALA A 252 -15.29 -21.11 16.38
CA ALA A 252 -16.35 -21.40 17.33
C ALA A 252 -16.99 -22.78 17.11
N GLU A 253 -17.28 -23.14 15.86
CA GLU A 253 -17.85 -24.45 15.50
C GLU A 253 -16.95 -25.60 15.94
N GLU A 254 -15.69 -25.59 15.49
CA GLU A 254 -14.70 -26.62 15.80
C GLU A 254 -14.43 -26.72 17.31
N PHE A 255 -14.40 -25.57 18.00
CA PHE A 255 -14.27 -25.53 19.45
C PHE A 255 -15.47 -26.20 20.13
N ASN A 256 -16.70 -25.83 19.74
CA ASN A 256 -17.92 -26.39 20.31
C ASN A 256 -18.03 -27.90 20.08
N ASP A 257 -17.63 -28.38 18.91
CA ASP A 257 -17.58 -29.82 18.60
C ASP A 257 -16.58 -30.55 19.49
N MET A 258 -15.38 -29.99 19.69
CA MET A 258 -14.39 -30.54 20.61
C MET A 258 -14.93 -30.61 22.04
N ILE A 259 -15.59 -29.55 22.52
CA ILE A 259 -16.19 -29.55 23.86
C ILE A 259 -17.30 -30.59 23.97
N GLY A 260 -18.15 -30.72 22.96
CA GLY A 260 -19.19 -31.74 22.93
C GLY A 260 -18.62 -33.16 23.05
N GLU A 261 -17.48 -33.44 22.43
CA GLU A 261 -16.83 -34.76 22.56
C GLU A 261 -16.15 -34.97 23.93
N LEU A 262 -15.57 -33.91 24.50
CA LEU A 262 -15.00 -33.95 25.85
C LEU A 262 -16.08 -34.16 26.91
N GLU A 263 -17.24 -33.54 26.77
CA GLU A 263 -18.39 -33.79 27.65
C GLU A 263 -18.86 -35.24 27.58
N LYS A 264 -19.01 -35.81 26.37
CA LYS A 264 -19.38 -37.22 26.22
C LYS A 264 -18.36 -38.15 26.88
N THR A 265 -17.08 -37.92 26.63
CA THR A 265 -15.99 -38.71 27.22
C THR A 265 -16.01 -38.61 28.75
N THR A 266 -16.21 -37.41 29.29
CA THR A 266 -16.33 -37.18 30.73
C THR A 266 -17.53 -37.90 31.33
N GLY A 267 -18.70 -37.84 30.66
CA GLY A 267 -19.90 -38.56 31.07
C GLY A 267 -19.74 -40.08 31.04
N GLN A 268 -19.09 -40.60 30.01
CA GLN A 268 -18.75 -42.03 29.92
C GLN A 268 -17.82 -42.47 31.05
N LEU A 269 -16.79 -41.68 31.36
CA LEU A 269 -15.88 -41.97 32.47
C LEU A 269 -16.62 -41.93 33.82
N LYS A 270 -17.55 -41.00 34.03
CA LYS A 270 -18.38 -40.96 35.26
C LYS A 270 -19.20 -42.25 35.40
N SER A 271 -19.93 -42.65 34.36
CA SER A 271 -20.72 -43.88 34.36
C SER A 271 -19.86 -45.13 34.59
N TYR A 272 -18.67 -45.19 34.00
CA TYR A 272 -17.77 -46.32 34.17
C TYR A 272 -17.20 -46.39 35.60
N VAL A 273 -16.91 -45.24 36.21
CA VAL A 273 -16.49 -45.18 37.62
C VAL A 273 -17.59 -45.68 38.54
N ASP A 274 -18.84 -45.29 38.28
CA ASP A 274 -20.00 -45.76 39.04
C ASP A 274 -20.17 -47.29 38.92
N GLU A 275 -20.03 -47.84 37.70
CA GLU A 275 -20.08 -49.29 37.43
C GLU A 275 -18.94 -50.05 38.13
N VAL A 276 -17.73 -49.49 38.17
CA VAL A 276 -16.59 -50.10 38.89
C VAL A 276 -16.81 -50.12 40.41
N GLU A 277 -17.40 -49.06 40.98
CA GLU A 277 -17.74 -49.05 42.41
C GLU A 277 -18.80 -50.11 42.75
N GLU A 278 -19.85 -50.21 41.93
CA GLU A 278 -20.92 -51.20 42.10
C GLU A 278 -20.40 -52.64 41.94
N ALA A 279 -19.66 -52.91 40.87
CA ALA A 279 -19.05 -54.21 40.63
C ALA A 279 -18.04 -54.58 41.73
N GLY A 280 -17.28 -53.61 42.24
CA GLY A 280 -16.39 -53.81 43.37
C GLY A 280 -17.13 -54.23 44.64
N ALA A 281 -18.28 -53.61 44.92
CA ALA A 281 -19.11 -53.96 46.07
C ALA A 281 -19.73 -55.35 45.94
N GLU A 282 -20.18 -55.71 44.74
CA GLU A 282 -20.75 -57.04 44.45
C GLU A 282 -19.70 -58.16 44.63
N VAL A 283 -18.47 -57.92 44.17
CA VAL A 283 -17.35 -58.87 44.33
C VAL A 283 -16.98 -59.01 45.81
N GLU A 284 -16.96 -57.93 46.58
CA GLU A 284 -16.68 -57.97 48.02
C GLU A 284 -17.73 -58.81 48.78
N ASP A 285 -19.02 -58.59 48.52
CA ASP A 285 -20.12 -59.34 49.14
C ASP A 285 -20.10 -60.82 48.73
N SER A 286 -19.85 -61.09 47.44
CA SER A 286 -19.71 -62.45 46.92
C SER A 286 -18.51 -63.17 47.54
N ALA A 287 -17.36 -62.50 47.66
CA ALA A 287 -16.18 -63.08 48.30
C ALA A 287 -16.42 -63.37 49.79
N GLY A 288 -17.13 -62.48 50.50
CA GLY A 288 -17.57 -62.69 51.86
C GLY A 288 -18.45 -63.94 52.01
N THR A 289 -19.46 -64.08 51.14
CA THR A 289 -20.38 -65.22 51.13
C THR A 289 -19.67 -66.55 50.84
N VAL A 290 -18.78 -66.58 49.84
CA VAL A 290 -18.04 -67.81 49.52
C VAL A 290 -17.07 -68.16 50.66
N ARG A 291 -16.45 -67.17 51.32
CA ARG A 291 -15.56 -67.42 52.46
C ARG A 291 -16.31 -68.07 53.62
N GLU A 292 -17.49 -67.54 53.96
CA GLU A 292 -18.35 -68.15 54.99
C GLU A 292 -18.77 -69.57 54.62
N ALA A 293 -19.10 -69.81 53.34
CA ALA A 293 -19.40 -71.16 52.86
C ALA A 293 -18.20 -72.11 52.98
N SER A 294 -16.99 -71.66 52.62
CA SER A 294 -15.75 -72.45 52.76
C SER A 294 -15.43 -72.76 54.22
N GLU A 295 -15.61 -71.81 55.14
CA GLU A 295 -15.46 -72.03 56.59
C GLU A 295 -16.47 -73.07 57.11
N GLN A 296 -17.72 -73.04 56.62
CA GLN A 296 -18.74 -74.04 56.97
C GLN A 296 -18.42 -75.44 56.41
N VAL A 297 -17.86 -75.51 55.20
CA VAL A 297 -17.39 -76.77 54.60
C VAL A 297 -16.26 -77.35 55.45
N ALA A 298 -15.28 -76.54 55.86
CA ALA A 298 -14.19 -76.98 56.71
C ALA A 298 -14.69 -77.55 58.06
N ASP A 299 -15.64 -76.87 58.73
CA ASP A 299 -16.25 -77.37 59.98
C ASP A 299 -17.04 -78.68 59.77
N SER A 300 -17.78 -78.78 58.67
CA SER A 300 -18.54 -79.98 58.32
C SER A 300 -17.63 -81.17 58.02
N ILE A 301 -16.53 -80.93 57.31
CA ILE A 301 -15.52 -81.94 56.96
C ILE A 301 -14.73 -82.38 58.20
N GLN A 302 -14.45 -81.47 59.14
CA GLN A 302 -13.84 -81.83 60.41
C GLN A 302 -14.74 -82.80 61.21
N LYS A 303 -16.05 -82.53 61.27
CA LYS A 303 -17.02 -83.46 61.87
C LYS A 303 -17.06 -84.81 61.17
N ILE A 304 -17.03 -84.84 59.83
CA ILE A 304 -16.97 -86.09 59.07
C ILE A 304 -15.69 -86.87 59.39
N SER A 305 -14.55 -86.19 59.52
CA SER A 305 -13.28 -86.80 59.90
C SER A 305 -13.36 -87.42 61.30
N ASP A 306 -13.93 -86.70 62.27
CA ASP A 306 -14.14 -87.18 63.63
C ASP A 306 -15.11 -88.38 63.68
N ASP A 307 -16.21 -88.32 62.92
CA ASP A 307 -17.19 -89.41 62.81
C ASP A 307 -16.58 -90.65 62.14
N ALA A 308 -15.77 -90.49 61.09
CA ALA A 308 -15.06 -91.58 60.43
C ALA A 308 -14.02 -92.23 61.36
N TYR A 309 -13.33 -91.43 62.18
CA TYR A 309 -12.43 -91.94 63.22
C TYR A 309 -13.17 -92.76 64.28
N ASP A 310 -14.28 -92.24 64.79
CA ASP A 310 -15.14 -92.93 65.75
C ASP A 310 -15.74 -94.22 65.15
N GLN A 311 -16.13 -94.19 63.88
CA GLN A 311 -16.64 -95.35 63.15
C GLN A 311 -15.57 -96.42 63.03
N LYS A 312 -14.33 -96.07 62.66
CA LYS A 312 -13.19 -96.99 62.62
C LYS A 312 -12.94 -97.65 63.98
N GLU A 313 -12.98 -96.89 65.08
CA GLU A 313 -12.78 -97.47 66.42
C GLU A 313 -13.93 -98.38 66.88
N ARG A 314 -15.17 -98.06 66.47
CA ARG A 314 -16.33 -98.95 66.70
C ARG A 314 -16.21 -100.25 65.90
N LEU A 315 -15.83 -100.16 64.63
CA LEU A 315 -15.61 -101.34 63.77
C LEU A 315 -14.48 -102.21 64.32
N ARG A 316 -13.38 -101.61 64.82
CA ARG A 316 -12.29 -102.31 65.50
C ARG A 316 -12.80 -103.12 66.70
N ARG A 317 -13.63 -102.53 67.56
CA ARG A 317 -14.25 -103.21 68.71
C ARG A 317 -15.24 -104.31 68.31
N ILE A 318 -16.00 -104.11 67.24
CA ILE A 318 -16.92 -105.14 66.71
C ILE A 318 -16.11 -106.30 66.15
N SER A 319 -15.05 -106.03 65.39
CA SER A 319 -14.13 -107.05 64.86
C SER A 319 -13.49 -107.87 65.98
N GLU A 320 -13.00 -107.23 67.05
CA GLU A 320 -12.51 -107.94 68.25
C GLU A 320 -13.59 -108.83 68.88
N SER A 321 -14.82 -108.33 68.97
CA SER A 321 -15.94 -109.12 69.50
C SER A 321 -16.33 -110.29 68.59
N MET A 322 -16.20 -110.13 67.26
CA MET A 322 -16.44 -111.21 66.29
C MET A 322 -15.37 -112.31 66.40
N ASP A 323 -14.11 -111.93 66.60
CA ASP A 323 -13.01 -112.87 66.85
C ASP A 323 -13.22 -113.64 68.17
N ASP A 324 -13.69 -112.97 69.22
CA ASP A 324 -14.04 -113.61 70.49
C ASP A 324 -15.20 -114.62 70.32
N VAL A 325 -16.25 -114.23 69.60
CA VAL A 325 -17.41 -115.12 69.31
C VAL A 325 -16.99 -116.31 68.43
N ALA A 326 -16.14 -116.09 67.42
CA ALA A 326 -15.57 -117.16 66.62
C ALA A 326 -14.77 -118.14 67.48
N SER A 327 -13.92 -117.63 68.37
CA SER A 327 -13.11 -118.45 69.29
C SER A 327 -13.97 -119.26 70.27
N GLU A 328 -15.05 -118.67 70.80
CA GLU A 328 -15.99 -119.37 71.68
C GLU A 328 -16.77 -120.46 70.93
N LEU A 329 -17.20 -120.19 69.69
CA LEU A 329 -17.84 -121.17 68.80
C LEU A 329 -16.90 -122.32 68.41
N GLU A 330 -15.63 -122.04 68.11
CA GLU A 330 -14.60 -123.06 67.85
C GLU A 330 -14.37 -123.95 69.08
N GLY A 331 -14.39 -123.37 70.29
CA GLY A 331 -14.34 -124.09 71.55
C GLY A 331 -15.53 -125.03 71.74
N VAL A 332 -16.76 -124.54 71.50
CA VAL A 332 -17.98 -125.36 71.59
C VAL A 332 -18.01 -126.46 70.53
N ALA A 333 -17.57 -126.17 69.30
CA ALA A 333 -17.45 -127.16 68.24
C ALA A 333 -16.43 -128.26 68.58
N SER A 334 -15.35 -127.90 69.27
CA SER A 334 -14.34 -128.85 69.76
C SER A 334 -14.85 -129.73 70.91
N ASP A 335 -15.72 -129.20 71.79
CA ASP A 335 -16.31 -129.92 72.92
C ASP A 335 -17.49 -130.84 72.52
N HIS A 336 -18.13 -130.59 71.37
CA HIS A 336 -19.31 -131.32 70.89
C HIS A 336 -19.17 -131.75 69.42
N GLU A 337 -18.45 -132.84 69.18
CA GLU A 337 -18.17 -133.40 67.83
C GLU A 337 -19.42 -133.72 66.97
N ASP A 338 -20.61 -133.89 67.58
CA ASP A 338 -21.87 -134.17 66.87
C ASP A 338 -22.58 -132.91 66.32
N LEU A 339 -22.12 -131.70 66.66
CA LEU A 339 -22.72 -130.44 66.25
C LEU A 339 -21.86 -129.76 65.17
N SER A 340 -22.39 -129.62 63.95
CA SER A 340 -21.73 -128.85 62.88
C SER A 340 -21.93 -127.34 63.10
N MET A 341 -20.83 -126.61 63.26
CA MET A 341 -20.81 -125.15 63.42
C MET A 341 -20.03 -124.43 62.30
N ASP A 342 -19.51 -125.16 61.30
CA ASP A 342 -18.70 -124.64 60.19
C ASP A 342 -19.40 -123.51 59.43
N ASP A 343 -20.70 -123.65 59.16
CA ASP A 343 -21.49 -122.63 58.47
C ASP A 343 -21.59 -121.33 59.27
N SER A 344 -21.63 -121.41 60.61
CA SER A 344 -21.71 -120.24 61.49
C SER A 344 -20.36 -119.55 61.62
N LEU A 345 -19.28 -120.33 61.75
CA LEU A 345 -17.90 -119.80 61.75
C LEU A 345 -17.57 -119.12 60.42
N SER A 346 -17.97 -119.73 59.30
CA SER A 346 -17.78 -119.13 57.97
C SER A 346 -18.50 -117.79 57.84
N ARG A 347 -19.74 -117.68 58.35
CA ARG A 347 -20.50 -116.42 58.37
C ARG A 347 -19.87 -115.35 59.26
N ILE A 348 -19.32 -115.73 60.41
CA ILE A 348 -18.64 -114.77 61.30
C ILE A 348 -17.36 -114.25 60.65
N GLN A 349 -16.58 -115.13 60.02
CA GLN A 349 -15.37 -114.74 59.28
C GLN A 349 -15.69 -113.85 58.07
N GLU A 350 -16.80 -114.13 57.37
CA GLU A 350 -17.31 -113.27 56.28
C GLU A 350 -17.68 -111.87 56.79
N ILE A 351 -18.40 -111.78 57.92
CA ILE A 351 -18.75 -110.50 58.56
C ILE A 351 -17.49 -109.77 59.04
N ALA A 352 -16.52 -110.47 59.62
CA ALA A 352 -15.26 -109.88 60.09
C ALA A 352 -14.43 -109.30 58.92
N ALA A 353 -14.41 -109.99 57.77
CA ALA A 353 -13.78 -109.48 56.56
C ALA A 353 -14.48 -108.21 56.05
N GLU A 354 -15.81 -108.20 56.00
CA GLU A 354 -16.61 -107.04 55.58
C GLU A 354 -16.41 -105.84 56.53
N LEU A 355 -16.29 -106.07 57.84
CA LEU A 355 -15.95 -105.03 58.81
C LEU A 355 -14.54 -104.44 58.59
N GLY A 356 -13.59 -105.26 58.15
CA GLY A 356 -12.25 -104.83 57.75
C GLY A 356 -12.28 -103.87 56.57
N ASP A 357 -13.06 -104.20 55.54
CA ASP A 357 -13.24 -103.36 54.35
C ASP A 357 -13.89 -102.01 54.70
N ILE A 358 -14.90 -102.00 55.60
CA ILE A 358 -15.53 -100.75 56.06
C ILE A 358 -14.54 -99.91 56.91
N ALA A 359 -13.66 -100.55 57.69
CA ALA A 359 -12.65 -99.85 58.47
C ALA A 359 -11.56 -99.21 57.57
N GLU A 360 -11.21 -99.86 56.47
CA GLU A 360 -10.34 -99.30 55.43
C GLU A 360 -11.01 -98.10 54.75
N LEU A 361 -12.28 -98.22 54.36
CA LEU A 361 -13.08 -97.13 53.79
C LEU A 361 -13.17 -95.92 54.75
N SER A 362 -13.28 -96.17 56.06
CA SER A 362 -13.29 -95.10 57.07
C SER A 362 -11.94 -94.38 57.11
N GLY A 363 -10.83 -95.12 56.93
CA GLY A 363 -9.48 -94.54 56.82
C GLY A 363 -9.29 -93.70 55.56
N GLU A 364 -9.84 -94.15 54.43
CA GLU A 364 -9.84 -93.39 53.17
C GLU A 364 -10.71 -92.13 53.29
N THR A 365 -11.86 -92.22 53.93
CA THR A 365 -12.76 -91.08 54.21
C THR A 365 -12.05 -90.01 55.06
N MET A 366 -11.28 -90.42 56.07
CA MET A 366 -10.49 -89.47 56.87
C MET A 366 -9.43 -88.74 56.02
N ALA A 367 -8.73 -89.45 55.13
CA ALA A 367 -7.70 -88.86 54.27
C ALA A 367 -8.32 -87.88 53.26
N GLU A 368 -9.46 -88.24 52.67
CA GLU A 368 -10.19 -87.37 51.77
C GLU A 368 -10.73 -86.13 52.50
N ALA A 369 -11.25 -86.30 53.72
CA ALA A 369 -11.67 -85.18 54.55
C ALA A 369 -10.53 -84.19 54.83
N GLN A 370 -9.31 -84.66 55.12
CA GLN A 370 -8.16 -83.78 55.31
C GLN A 370 -7.81 -82.99 54.04
N SER A 371 -7.92 -83.63 52.87
CA SER A 371 -7.68 -82.99 51.58
C SER A 371 -8.71 -81.87 51.31
N VAL A 372 -10.00 -82.17 51.52
CA VAL A 372 -11.08 -81.20 51.31
C VAL A 372 -10.99 -80.04 52.31
N ALA A 373 -10.65 -80.31 53.57
CA ALA A 373 -10.44 -79.26 54.58
C ALA A 373 -9.31 -78.30 54.16
N GLY A 374 -8.17 -78.83 53.69
CA GLY A 374 -7.06 -78.00 53.19
C GLY A 374 -7.46 -77.13 52.00
N ALA A 375 -8.21 -77.69 51.05
CA ALA A 375 -8.72 -76.94 49.91
C ALA A 375 -9.72 -75.83 50.32
N ALA A 376 -10.58 -76.11 51.31
CA ALA A 376 -11.53 -75.12 51.82
C ALA A 376 -10.81 -73.96 52.56
N GLU A 377 -9.77 -74.27 53.34
CA GLU A 377 -8.93 -73.25 53.99
C GLU A 377 -8.15 -72.41 52.98
N GLU A 378 -7.58 -73.03 51.94
CA GLU A 378 -6.89 -72.34 50.85
C GLU A 378 -7.84 -71.40 50.09
N GLN A 379 -9.05 -71.88 49.77
CA GLN A 379 -10.08 -71.06 49.14
C GLN A 379 -10.48 -69.86 50.01
N ALA A 380 -10.64 -70.05 51.33
CA ALA A 380 -10.94 -68.95 52.24
C ALA A 380 -9.80 -67.91 52.29
N ALA A 381 -8.55 -68.35 52.16
CA ALA A 381 -7.39 -67.46 52.10
C ALA A 381 -7.33 -66.66 50.78
N GLU A 382 -7.57 -67.30 49.63
CA GLU A 382 -7.62 -66.61 48.33
C GLU A 382 -8.74 -65.55 48.28
N LEU A 383 -9.88 -65.81 48.92
CA LEU A 383 -11.00 -64.86 48.95
C LEU A 383 -10.69 -63.59 49.74
N ASN A 384 -9.79 -63.65 50.73
CA ASN A 384 -9.30 -62.43 51.39
C ASN A 384 -8.53 -61.54 50.41
N GLU A 385 -7.71 -62.12 49.52
CA GLU A 385 -6.99 -61.37 48.50
C GLU A 385 -7.94 -60.79 47.46
N VAL A 386 -8.98 -61.54 47.06
CA VAL A 386 -10.02 -61.04 46.14
C VAL A 386 -10.78 -59.86 46.76
N SER A 387 -11.16 -59.97 48.03
CA SER A 387 -11.82 -58.89 48.78
C SER A 387 -10.93 -57.65 48.89
N GLU A 388 -9.63 -57.80 49.18
CA GLU A 388 -8.69 -56.69 49.23
C GLU A 388 -8.56 -55.98 47.87
N ARG A 389 -8.49 -56.74 46.77
CA ARG A 389 -8.45 -56.17 45.41
C ARG A 389 -9.74 -55.45 45.04
N ALA A 390 -10.90 -55.97 45.44
CA ALA A 390 -12.18 -55.32 45.22
C ALA A 390 -12.28 -53.99 45.97
N HIS A 391 -11.83 -53.97 47.22
CA HIS A 391 -11.72 -52.75 48.02
C HIS A 391 -10.74 -51.74 47.40
N ASP A 392 -9.60 -52.19 46.86
CA ASP A 392 -8.67 -51.33 46.15
C ASP A 392 -9.28 -50.70 44.89
N LEU A 393 -10.09 -51.44 44.13
CA LEU A 393 -10.81 -50.89 42.97
C LEU A 393 -11.74 -49.75 43.37
N GLN A 394 -12.54 -49.92 44.42
CA GLN A 394 -13.39 -48.87 44.95
C GLN A 394 -12.58 -47.66 45.43
N ARG A 395 -11.43 -47.92 46.09
CA ARG A 395 -10.52 -46.88 46.56
C ARG A 395 -9.89 -46.08 45.40
N TYR A 396 -9.64 -46.69 44.25
CA TYR A 396 -9.14 -45.99 43.06
C TYR A 396 -10.26 -45.26 42.31
N ALA A 397 -11.49 -45.79 42.35
CA ALA A 397 -12.66 -45.18 41.73
C ALA A 397 -13.05 -43.85 42.39
N GLN A 398 -12.98 -43.74 43.72
CA GLN A 398 -13.36 -42.53 44.46
C GLN A 398 -12.60 -41.26 44.04
N PRO A 399 -11.25 -41.21 44.02
CA PRO A 399 -10.52 -40.03 43.55
C PRO A 399 -10.83 -39.68 42.08
N LEU A 400 -11.09 -40.69 41.26
CA LEU A 400 -11.45 -40.47 39.86
C LEU A 400 -12.83 -39.83 39.77
N ARG A 401 -13.81 -40.27 40.57
CA ARG A 401 -15.12 -39.63 40.70
C ARG A 401 -15.00 -38.18 41.16
N ASP A 402 -14.15 -37.90 42.14
CA ASP A 402 -13.91 -36.53 42.64
C ASP A 402 -13.31 -35.62 41.56
N ILE A 403 -12.36 -36.13 40.77
CA ILE A 403 -11.77 -35.37 39.66
C ILE A 403 -12.81 -35.13 38.58
N LEU A 404 -13.55 -36.16 38.18
CA LEU A 404 -14.60 -36.06 37.17
C LEU A 404 -15.75 -35.16 37.64
N GLY A 405 -16.03 -35.11 38.94
CA GLY A 405 -17.02 -34.22 39.56
C GLY A 405 -16.66 -32.74 39.48
N ARG A 406 -15.39 -32.39 39.22
CA ARG A 406 -14.99 -30.99 38.96
C ARG A 406 -15.36 -30.52 37.56
N PHE A 407 -15.65 -31.44 36.65
CA PHE A 407 -16.10 -31.10 35.30
C PHE A 407 -17.61 -30.90 35.29
N GLU A 408 -18.02 -29.66 35.03
CA GLU A 408 -19.42 -29.30 34.82
C GLU A 408 -19.80 -29.62 33.37
N THR A 409 -20.88 -30.38 33.19
CA THR A 409 -21.37 -30.84 31.89
C THR A 409 -22.85 -30.51 31.76
N GLU A 410 -23.29 -30.06 30.60
CA GLU A 410 -24.69 -29.68 30.35
C GLU A 410 -25.61 -30.91 30.27
N ALA A 411 -25.02 -32.03 29.86
CA ALA A 411 -25.66 -33.31 29.70
C ALA A 411 -25.39 -34.22 30.92
N GLU A 412 -26.37 -34.38 31.81
CA GLU A 412 -26.62 -35.69 32.44
C GLU A 412 -27.15 -36.64 31.35
N HIS A 413 -26.38 -36.90 30.29
CA HIS A 413 -26.74 -37.95 29.38
C HIS A 413 -26.48 -39.25 30.13
N GLU A 414 -27.57 -39.87 30.57
CA GLU A 414 -27.62 -41.30 30.87
C GLU A 414 -27.14 -42.02 29.61
N PHE A 415 -25.83 -42.27 29.55
CA PHE A 415 -25.20 -42.98 28.44
C PHE A 415 -25.64 -44.44 28.56
N VAL A 416 -26.78 -44.75 27.95
CA VAL A 416 -27.23 -46.12 27.79
C VAL A 416 -26.20 -46.83 26.94
N PHE A 417 -25.42 -47.71 27.57
CA PHE A 417 -24.55 -48.62 26.86
C PHE A 417 -25.38 -49.45 25.88
N SER A 418 -25.12 -49.31 24.58
CA SER A 418 -25.25 -50.46 23.69
C SER A 418 -24.01 -51.33 23.92
N VAL A 419 -23.97 -52.04 25.05
CA VAL A 419 -23.05 -53.17 25.15
C VAL A 419 -23.40 -54.09 23.98
N GLY A 420 -22.45 -54.25 23.05
CA GLY A 420 -22.52 -55.26 22.02
C GLY A 420 -22.75 -56.64 22.64
N PRO A 421 -23.30 -57.61 21.89
CA PRO A 421 -23.98 -58.77 22.44
C PRO A 421 -23.05 -59.54 23.37
N THR A 422 -23.22 -59.36 24.67
CA THR A 422 -22.68 -60.28 25.67
C THR A 422 -23.34 -61.62 25.40
N GLY A 423 -22.53 -62.62 25.06
CA GLY A 423 -22.96 -63.95 24.67
C GLY A 423 -23.91 -64.56 25.69
N GLY A 424 -25.21 -64.43 25.45
CA GLY A 424 -26.24 -65.14 26.18
C GLY A 424 -26.07 -66.62 25.91
N ALA A 425 -25.80 -67.35 26.99
CA ALA A 425 -25.78 -68.80 27.01
C ALA A 425 -27.01 -69.36 26.29
N ALA A 426 -26.77 -70.22 25.30
CA ALA A 426 -27.80 -70.96 24.60
C ALA A 426 -28.52 -71.86 25.60
N SER A 427 -29.74 -71.49 25.97
CA SER A 427 -30.68 -72.38 26.64
C SER A 427 -31.08 -73.47 25.64
N PRO A 428 -30.96 -74.78 25.95
CA PRO A 428 -31.38 -75.82 25.04
C PRO A 428 -32.92 -75.85 25.01
N GLY A 429 -33.49 -75.49 23.87
CA GLY A 429 -34.92 -75.61 23.62
C GLY A 429 -35.35 -77.07 23.64
N SER A 430 -36.34 -77.37 24.48
CA SER A 430 -37.10 -78.62 24.44
C SER A 430 -37.70 -78.84 23.03
N PRO A 431 -37.75 -80.09 22.53
CA PRO A 431 -38.36 -80.37 21.24
C PRO A 431 -39.88 -80.20 21.31
N PRO A 432 -40.54 -79.85 20.20
CA PRO A 432 -41.99 -79.65 20.19
C PRO A 432 -42.70 -81.00 20.36
N SER A 433 -43.67 -81.01 21.27
CA SER A 433 -44.70 -82.03 21.38
C SER A 433 -45.56 -82.00 20.12
N ASP A 434 -45.51 -83.10 19.38
CA ASP A 434 -46.49 -83.51 18.39
C ASP A 434 -47.81 -83.79 19.13
N ASP A 435 -48.78 -82.89 19.00
CA ASP A 435 -50.18 -83.18 19.33
C ASP A 435 -51.03 -82.77 18.12
N GLY A 436 -51.68 -83.79 17.56
CA GLY A 436 -52.56 -83.69 16.42
C GLY A 436 -53.96 -83.16 16.74
N GLU A 437 -54.71 -83.04 15.64
CA GLU A 437 -56.17 -83.12 15.49
C GLU A 437 -57.05 -82.33 16.48
N ASP A 438 -57.62 -81.20 16.02
CA ASP A 438 -59.00 -81.13 15.49
C ASP A 438 -59.29 -79.77 14.83
#